data_AF-A0A520BMY9-F1
#
_entry.id   AF-A0A520BMY9-F1
#
_cell.length_a   1.000
_cell.length_b   1.000
_cell.length_c   1.000
_cell.angle_alpha   90.00
_cell.angle_beta   90.00
_cell.angle_gamma   90.00
#
_symmetry.space_group_name_H-M   'P 1'
#
loop_
_entity.id
_entity.type
_entity.pdbx_description
1 polymer ?
#
loop_
_entity_poly.entity_id
_entity_poly.type
_entity_poly.pdbx_seq_one_letter_code
_entity_poly.pdbx_strand_id
1 'polypeptide(L)'
;MQKISFFIFFLIGPLLLFGQKKGSIIKIVSSTSVRVVTKLNAAYLKNPVFEQDNATLTCDSAVFYTERNYFEAYKNVHIHQLTTDIYSDELQYDGNKKHAHLTGNVKMVDPKTTLTTNVLDYDMVAKIGTYTSGGKIVTQDQSVVLTSKNGYYFNNSADAYFRYNVVVVTPQSTIKSDTMRYNVDSKWTYFYGPTNIKGKDDNMYTENGAYNTMTEDAYFGKKNLYTQGLKSLKGDSLYYYGKAGYGKAVKNIVFTDKKDGTKMFGDLGLYYKADQRTLVTKNAYVDLISGDSITVKDKKQPDTLRLGADTLQTQMVLQKTLKLIPKISVKADNQVGEDEEETEKPAKSIKSLAREADDKSKRLNDREQKAAKAKKGDKAPPKKPDSVSDNPDSLKANVDSVKLNLTKVKSDSLAQTLKTKTDALIKAPVKVKTDSLQKIIVTKGVKDTLNKVVSKVKNNI
;
A
#
# COMPACT_ATOMS: atom_id res chain seq x y z
N MET A 1 31.91 29.25 72.33
CA MET A 1 30.61 28.91 71.69
C MET A 1 30.87 28.90 70.19
N GLN A 2 30.59 27.92 69.34
CA GLN A 2 29.69 26.77 69.36
C GLN A 2 30.23 25.68 68.41
N LYS A 3 30.38 24.47 68.95
CA LYS A 3 29.94 23.16 68.45
C LYS A 3 30.41 22.67 67.06
N ILE A 4 31.41 21.79 67.17
CA ILE A 4 31.58 20.50 66.47
C ILE A 4 30.23 19.81 66.19
N SER A 5 30.07 19.27 64.98
CA SER A 5 29.24 18.08 64.77
C SER A 5 29.79 17.23 63.61
N PHE A 6 30.37 16.09 63.99
CA PHE A 6 30.58 14.89 63.17
C PHE A 6 29.27 14.47 62.48
N PHE A 7 29.32 14.06 61.21
CA PHE A 7 28.47 12.97 60.73
C PHE A 7 29.12 12.23 59.56
N ILE A 8 29.75 11.10 59.93
CA ILE A 8 30.11 9.99 59.07
C ILE A 8 28.81 9.42 58.51
N PHE A 9 28.64 9.41 57.19
CA PHE A 9 27.66 8.57 56.53
C PHE A 9 28.34 7.75 55.44
N PHE A 10 29.01 6.71 55.91
CA PHE A 10 29.41 5.54 55.15
C PHE A 10 28.13 4.75 54.83
N LEU A 11 27.37 5.17 53.81
CA LEU A 11 26.27 4.36 53.28
C LEU A 11 26.74 3.66 52.01
N ILE A 12 27.16 2.42 52.25
CA ILE A 12 27.26 1.30 51.33
C ILE A 12 25.98 1.31 50.46
N GLY A 13 26.06 1.92 49.29
CA GLY A 13 25.09 1.67 48.23
C GLY A 13 25.30 0.22 47.79
N PRO A 14 24.26 -0.64 47.77
CA PRO A 14 24.41 -1.93 47.15
C PRO A 14 24.68 -1.66 45.67
N LEU A 15 25.93 -1.85 45.27
CA LEU A 15 26.29 -2.21 43.91
C LEU A 15 25.43 -3.44 43.60
N LEU A 16 24.25 -3.20 43.03
CA LEU A 16 23.54 -4.16 42.22
C LEU A 16 24.44 -4.40 41.01
N LEU A 17 25.50 -5.18 41.24
CA LEU A 17 26.12 -5.98 40.23
C LEU A 17 25.00 -6.91 39.76
N PHE A 18 24.26 -6.45 38.75
CA PHE A 18 23.56 -7.36 37.87
C PHE A 18 24.64 -8.29 37.35
N GLY A 19 24.81 -9.44 38.00
CA GLY A 19 25.59 -10.53 37.46
C GLY A 19 24.98 -10.80 36.10
N GLN A 20 25.67 -10.37 35.04
CA GLN A 20 25.27 -10.69 33.68
C GLN A 20 25.15 -12.20 33.66
N LYS A 21 23.93 -12.71 33.45
CA LYS A 21 23.71 -14.15 33.23
C LYS A 21 24.77 -14.58 32.22
N LYS A 22 25.67 -15.47 32.65
CA LYS A 22 26.73 -15.99 31.79
C LYS A 22 26.08 -16.43 30.49
N GLY A 23 26.48 -15.84 29.38
CA GLY A 23 25.88 -16.11 28.08
C GLY A 23 25.86 -17.61 27.81
N SER A 24 24.79 -18.09 27.18
CA SER A 24 24.71 -19.49 26.75
C SER A 24 25.88 -19.78 25.82
N ILE A 25 26.52 -20.94 26.00
CA ILE A 25 27.66 -21.36 25.18
C ILE A 25 27.19 -22.34 24.12
N ILE A 26 27.85 -22.29 22.96
CA ILE A 26 27.60 -23.25 21.89
C ILE A 26 28.14 -24.61 22.32
N LYS A 27 27.28 -25.64 22.23
CA LYS A 27 27.66 -27.03 22.48
C LYS A 27 27.80 -27.77 21.17
N ILE A 28 28.82 -28.62 21.08
CA ILE A 28 28.92 -29.61 20.01
C ILE A 28 28.24 -30.89 20.54
N VAL A 29 27.09 -31.24 19.97
CA VAL A 29 26.32 -32.43 20.36
C VAL A 29 26.94 -33.68 19.75
N SER A 30 27.31 -33.60 18.46
CA SER A 30 27.98 -34.68 17.75
C SER A 30 28.80 -34.15 16.56
N SER A 31 29.74 -34.95 16.09
CA SER A 31 30.50 -34.72 14.86
C SER A 31 31.05 -36.06 14.38
N THR A 32 31.21 -36.23 13.07
CA THR A 32 31.84 -37.44 12.49
C THR A 32 33.34 -37.44 12.75
N SER A 33 33.99 -36.28 12.66
CA SER A 33 35.41 -36.14 12.97
C SER A 33 35.71 -34.76 13.55
N VAL A 34 36.76 -34.71 14.37
CA VAL A 34 37.23 -33.47 15.01
C VAL A 34 38.74 -33.39 14.85
N ARG A 35 39.24 -32.30 14.26
CA ARG A 35 40.67 -31.99 14.20
C ARG A 35 40.91 -30.66 14.89
N VAL A 36 41.58 -30.70 16.04
CA VAL A 36 41.94 -29.49 16.80
C VAL A 36 43.30 -28.99 16.33
N VAL A 37 43.40 -27.68 16.06
CA VAL A 37 44.64 -27.00 15.72
C VAL A 37 44.93 -25.97 16.82
N THR A 38 45.76 -26.35 17.78
CA THR A 38 46.12 -25.54 18.96
C THR A 38 46.77 -24.20 18.60
N LYS A 39 47.53 -24.13 17.50
CA LYS A 39 48.13 -22.86 17.05
C LYS A 39 47.10 -21.81 16.62
N LEU A 40 45.91 -22.24 16.19
CA LEU A 40 44.84 -21.39 15.69
C LEU A 40 43.66 -21.27 16.66
N ASN A 41 43.72 -21.94 17.82
CA ASN A 41 42.60 -22.09 18.76
C ASN A 41 41.27 -22.45 18.07
N ALA A 42 41.35 -23.35 17.07
CA ALA A 42 40.24 -23.73 16.22
C ALA A 42 40.08 -25.25 16.11
N ALA A 43 38.85 -25.72 16.02
CA ALA A 43 38.48 -27.11 15.78
C ALA A 43 37.77 -27.22 14.42
N TYR A 44 38.31 -28.06 13.54
CA TYR A 44 37.68 -28.42 12.27
C TYR A 44 36.78 -29.63 12.47
N LEU A 45 35.52 -29.51 12.07
CA LEU A 45 34.46 -30.48 12.32
C LEU A 45 33.86 -30.95 11.00
N LYS A 46 33.52 -32.24 10.91
CA LYS A 46 32.81 -32.83 9.77
C LYS A 46 31.44 -33.34 10.19
N ASN A 47 30.39 -32.91 9.50
CA ASN A 47 29.00 -33.14 9.83
C ASN A 47 28.66 -32.83 11.31
N PRO A 48 29.03 -31.64 11.84
CA PRO A 48 28.74 -31.31 13.22
C PRO A 48 27.24 -31.05 13.45
N VAL A 49 26.81 -31.34 14.67
CA VAL A 49 25.55 -30.87 15.24
C VAL A 49 25.89 -29.94 16.40
N PHE A 50 25.51 -28.68 16.28
CA PHE A 50 25.63 -27.69 17.34
C PHE A 50 24.28 -27.46 18.02
N GLU A 51 24.32 -27.11 19.30
CA GLU A 51 23.16 -26.73 20.08
C GLU A 51 23.47 -25.50 20.92
N GLN A 52 22.59 -24.51 20.88
CA GLN A 52 22.60 -23.39 21.81
C GLN A 52 21.16 -22.98 22.14
N ASP A 53 20.84 -22.94 23.42
CA ASP A 53 19.48 -22.72 23.92
C ASP A 53 18.47 -23.72 23.35
N ASN A 54 17.59 -23.26 22.46
CA ASN A 54 16.57 -24.09 21.80
C ASN A 54 16.84 -24.21 20.29
N ALA A 55 18.03 -23.81 19.81
CA ALA A 55 18.44 -23.90 18.42
C ALA A 55 19.33 -25.13 18.22
N THR A 56 19.04 -25.90 17.18
CA THR A 56 19.92 -26.97 16.68
C THR A 56 20.45 -26.54 15.31
N LEU A 57 21.75 -26.66 15.09
CA LEU A 57 22.41 -26.26 13.85
C LEU A 57 23.22 -27.42 13.30
N THR A 58 23.05 -27.72 12.01
CA THR A 58 23.75 -28.79 11.29
C THR A 58 24.35 -28.27 9.99
N CYS A 59 25.44 -28.86 9.53
CA CYS A 59 26.10 -28.54 8.26
C CYS A 59 27.06 -29.66 7.86
N ASP A 60 27.64 -29.61 6.65
CA ASP A 60 28.63 -30.62 6.20
C ASP A 60 30.00 -30.42 6.87
N SER A 61 30.41 -29.17 7.09
CA SER A 61 31.69 -28.85 7.71
C SER A 61 31.65 -27.55 8.49
N ALA A 62 32.45 -27.44 9.55
CA ALA A 62 32.55 -26.20 10.32
C ALA A 62 33.94 -25.97 10.91
N VAL A 63 34.25 -24.71 11.18
CA VAL A 63 35.39 -24.28 12.00
C VAL A 63 34.84 -23.66 13.28
N PHE A 64 35.09 -24.30 14.42
CA PHE A 64 34.63 -23.87 15.73
C PHE A 64 35.78 -23.22 16.52
N TYR A 65 35.54 -22.02 17.04
CA TYR A 65 36.51 -21.25 17.83
C TYR A 65 36.04 -21.16 19.28
N THR A 66 36.44 -22.14 20.09
CA THR A 66 35.95 -22.32 21.47
C THR A 66 36.11 -21.07 22.34
N GLU A 67 37.27 -20.42 22.29
CA GLU A 67 37.55 -19.23 23.11
C GLU A 67 36.68 -18.02 22.71
N ARG A 68 36.29 -17.95 21.44
CA ARG A 68 35.45 -16.88 20.90
C ARG A 68 33.96 -17.20 20.99
N ASN A 69 33.59 -18.44 21.32
CA ASN A 69 32.21 -18.94 21.24
C ASN A 69 31.57 -18.60 19.89
N TYR A 70 32.27 -18.94 18.81
CA TYR A 70 31.93 -18.58 17.43
C TYR A 70 32.22 -19.75 16.49
N PHE A 71 31.43 -19.90 15.43
CA PHE A 71 31.75 -20.83 14.35
C PHE A 71 31.37 -20.34 12.97
N GLU A 72 32.04 -20.95 12.01
CA GLU A 72 31.78 -20.82 10.58
C GLU A 72 31.34 -22.19 10.08
N ALA A 73 30.15 -22.27 9.48
CA ALA A 73 29.58 -23.49 8.94
C ALA A 73 29.47 -23.36 7.42
N TYR A 74 29.75 -24.46 6.71
CA TYR A 74 29.79 -24.52 5.25
C TYR A 74 29.04 -25.73 4.74
N LYS A 75 28.28 -25.49 3.68
CA LYS A 75 27.39 -26.38 2.91
C LYS A 75 26.28 -27.01 3.74
N ASN A 76 25.10 -27.09 3.12
CA ASN A 76 23.89 -27.68 3.70
C ASN A 76 23.64 -27.19 5.13
N VAL A 77 23.85 -25.90 5.38
CA VAL A 77 23.61 -25.34 6.70
C VAL A 77 22.11 -25.39 6.95
N HIS A 78 21.72 -25.97 8.08
CA HIS A 78 20.34 -26.05 8.51
C HIS A 78 20.25 -25.69 10.00
N ILE A 79 19.50 -24.63 10.27
CA ILE A 79 19.14 -24.16 11.61
C ILE A 79 17.69 -24.55 11.84
N HIS A 80 17.45 -25.29 12.91
CA HIS A 80 16.11 -25.58 13.40
C HIS A 80 15.88 -24.85 14.74
N GLN A 81 14.87 -23.99 14.78
CA GLN A 81 14.52 -23.22 15.97
C GLN A 81 13.00 -23.22 16.16
N LEU A 82 12.52 -23.93 17.20
CA LEU A 82 11.10 -24.09 17.51
C LEU A 82 10.29 -24.67 16.34
N THR A 83 9.73 -23.80 15.49
CA THR A 83 8.89 -24.15 14.34
C THR A 83 9.46 -23.63 13.02
N THR A 84 10.65 -23.05 13.06
CA THR A 84 11.27 -22.36 11.94
C THR A 84 12.51 -23.12 11.50
N ASP A 85 12.59 -23.39 10.20
CA ASP A 85 13.74 -24.00 9.55
C ASP A 85 14.43 -22.98 8.66
N ILE A 86 15.73 -22.79 8.84
CA ILE A 86 16.54 -21.87 8.04
C ILE A 86 17.65 -22.66 7.36
N TYR A 87 17.75 -22.53 6.04
CA TYR A 87 18.75 -23.17 5.21
C TYR A 87 19.68 -22.13 4.60
N SER A 88 20.97 -22.43 4.44
CA SER A 88 21.94 -21.62 3.68
C SER A 88 23.14 -22.45 3.20
N ASP A 89 23.95 -21.84 2.33
CA ASP A 89 25.24 -22.42 1.94
C ASP A 89 26.32 -22.17 2.99
N GLU A 90 26.31 -21.00 3.62
CA GLU A 90 27.27 -20.60 4.65
C GLU A 90 26.58 -19.93 5.84
N LEU A 91 27.19 -20.05 7.01
CA LEU A 91 26.76 -19.38 8.24
C LEU A 91 27.97 -18.96 9.06
N GLN A 92 27.97 -17.70 9.49
CA GLN A 92 28.83 -17.20 10.55
C GLN A 92 27.96 -16.96 11.80
N TYR A 93 28.28 -17.62 12.90
CA TYR A 93 27.48 -17.58 14.10
C TYR A 93 28.30 -17.16 15.32
N ASP A 94 27.95 -16.02 15.91
CA ASP A 94 28.52 -15.50 17.16
C ASP A 94 27.59 -15.88 18.32
N GLY A 95 27.98 -16.88 19.12
CA GLY A 95 27.19 -17.39 20.23
C GLY A 95 27.13 -16.44 21.42
N ASN A 96 28.06 -15.48 21.54
CA ASN A 96 28.02 -14.47 22.60
C ASN A 96 26.95 -13.42 22.30
N LYS A 97 26.89 -12.96 21.04
CA LYS A 97 25.88 -12.00 20.57
C LYS A 97 24.57 -12.67 20.16
N LYS A 98 24.59 -13.98 19.95
CA LYS A 98 23.53 -14.77 19.30
C LYS A 98 23.12 -14.16 17.96
N HIS A 99 24.13 -13.87 17.15
CA HIS A 99 23.97 -13.27 15.83
C HIS A 99 24.36 -14.29 14.76
N ALA A 100 23.44 -14.52 13.81
CA ALA A 100 23.64 -15.38 12.66
C ALA A 100 23.73 -14.55 11.38
N HIS A 101 24.82 -14.69 10.65
CA HIS A 101 24.97 -14.13 9.31
C HIS A 101 24.97 -15.29 8.30
N LEU A 102 23.88 -15.42 7.54
CA LEU A 102 23.69 -16.49 6.57
C LEU A 102 23.92 -15.96 5.15
N THR A 103 24.67 -16.73 4.37
CA THR A 103 25.04 -16.36 2.99
C THR A 103 24.81 -17.54 2.05
N GLY A 104 24.30 -17.24 0.85
CA GLY A 104 24.06 -18.20 -0.22
C GLY A 104 22.78 -19.00 -0.03
N ASN A 105 21.91 -18.96 -1.06
CA ASN A 105 20.68 -19.75 -1.15
C ASN A 105 19.83 -19.79 0.14
N VAL A 106 19.75 -18.65 0.85
CA VAL A 106 19.09 -18.61 2.15
C VAL A 106 17.59 -18.83 1.98
N LYS A 107 17.05 -19.82 2.69
CA LYS A 107 15.62 -20.15 2.71
C LYS A 107 15.17 -20.31 4.16
N MET A 108 14.29 -19.42 4.61
CA MET A 108 13.65 -19.51 5.92
C MET A 108 12.20 -19.95 5.73
N VAL A 109 11.82 -21.05 6.38
CA VAL A 109 10.51 -21.68 6.30
C VAL A 109 9.85 -21.59 7.67
N ASP A 110 8.74 -20.87 7.70
CA ASP A 110 7.83 -20.78 8.84
C ASP A 110 6.51 -21.49 8.50
N PRO A 111 5.66 -21.80 9.51
CA PRO A 111 4.37 -22.43 9.29
C PRO A 111 3.42 -21.68 8.35
N LYS A 112 3.63 -20.38 8.14
CA LYS A 112 2.77 -19.52 7.33
C LYS A 112 3.43 -19.00 6.05
N THR A 113 4.75 -18.89 6.04
CA THR A 113 5.49 -18.17 4.99
C THR A 113 6.84 -18.79 4.72
N THR A 114 7.33 -18.63 3.50
CA THR A 114 8.71 -18.93 3.13
C THR A 114 9.39 -17.65 2.65
N LEU A 115 10.54 -17.31 3.24
CA LEU A 115 11.42 -16.24 2.79
C LEU A 115 12.62 -16.85 2.05
N THR A 116 12.95 -16.31 0.89
CA THR A 116 14.18 -16.63 0.14
C THR A 116 14.99 -15.36 -0.11
N THR A 117 16.30 -15.40 0.17
CA THR A 117 17.26 -14.29 -0.02
C THR A 117 18.66 -14.86 -0.24
N ASN A 118 19.61 -14.03 -0.67
CA ASN A 118 21.03 -14.42 -0.74
C ASN A 118 21.78 -14.16 0.57
N VAL A 119 21.41 -13.11 1.30
CA VAL A 119 22.01 -12.76 2.60
C VAL A 119 20.90 -12.49 3.60
N LEU A 120 21.03 -13.07 4.80
CA LEU A 120 20.14 -12.87 5.92
C LEU A 120 20.96 -12.69 7.21
N ASP A 121 20.78 -11.56 7.86
CA ASP A 121 21.27 -11.32 9.21
C ASP A 121 20.13 -11.54 10.21
N TYR A 122 20.39 -12.31 11.25
CA TYR A 122 19.43 -12.57 12.32
C TYR A 122 20.06 -12.35 13.70
N ASP A 123 19.56 -11.34 14.41
CA ASP A 123 19.88 -11.09 15.81
C ASP A 123 18.82 -11.75 16.69
N MET A 124 19.19 -12.81 17.40
CA MET A 124 18.28 -13.56 18.26
C MET A 124 17.94 -12.82 19.56
N VAL A 125 18.79 -11.89 20.00
CA VAL A 125 18.58 -11.10 21.22
C VAL A 125 17.58 -9.98 20.95
N ALA A 126 17.83 -9.19 19.91
CA ALA A 126 16.93 -8.13 19.45
C ALA A 126 15.68 -8.69 18.76
N LYS A 127 15.74 -9.95 18.30
CA LYS A 127 14.74 -10.64 17.47
C LYS A 127 14.46 -9.87 16.19
N ILE A 128 15.54 -9.49 15.51
CA ILE A 128 15.50 -8.72 14.26
C ILE A 128 16.08 -9.57 13.13
N GLY A 129 15.30 -9.76 12.07
CA GLY A 129 15.77 -10.35 10.82
C GLY A 129 15.93 -9.28 9.74
N THR A 130 17.05 -9.29 9.02
CA THR A 130 17.37 -8.30 8.00
C THR A 130 17.90 -8.96 6.74
N TYR A 131 17.38 -8.55 5.59
CA TYR A 131 18.00 -8.83 4.29
C TYR A 131 18.17 -7.53 3.49
N THR A 132 19.26 -7.42 2.74
CA THR A 132 19.60 -6.22 1.94
C THR A 132 19.96 -6.54 0.49
N SER A 133 20.05 -7.82 0.13
CA SER A 133 20.44 -8.32 -1.19
C SER A 133 19.26 -8.68 -2.10
N GLY A 134 18.05 -8.22 -1.78
CA GLY A 134 16.81 -8.71 -2.39
C GLY A 134 16.25 -9.93 -1.67
N GLY A 135 14.94 -9.92 -1.47
CA GLY A 135 14.22 -11.02 -0.83
C GLY A 135 12.86 -11.23 -1.45
N LYS A 136 12.39 -12.48 -1.38
CA LYS A 136 11.05 -12.91 -1.81
C LYS A 136 10.38 -13.66 -0.68
N ILE A 137 9.17 -13.26 -0.33
CA ILE A 137 8.31 -13.90 0.67
C ILE A 137 7.09 -14.47 -0.03
N VAL A 138 6.76 -15.72 0.26
CA VAL A 138 5.61 -16.42 -0.31
C VAL A 138 4.81 -17.05 0.83
N THR A 139 3.49 -16.91 0.81
CA THR A 139 2.61 -17.63 1.75
C THR A 139 2.53 -19.11 1.39
N GLN A 140 2.29 -20.00 2.36
CA GLN A 140 2.24 -21.45 2.11
C GLN A 140 1.17 -21.85 1.08
N ASP A 141 0.04 -21.14 1.04
CA ASP A 141 -1.03 -21.31 0.04
C ASP A 141 -0.72 -20.65 -1.32
N GLN A 142 0.47 -20.04 -1.47
CA GLN A 142 0.95 -19.33 -2.65
C GLN A 142 0.05 -18.17 -3.11
N SER A 143 -0.90 -17.73 -2.28
CA SER A 143 -1.83 -16.67 -2.63
C SER A 143 -1.19 -15.29 -2.63
N VAL A 144 -0.14 -15.09 -1.82
CA VAL A 144 0.57 -13.82 -1.71
C VAL A 144 2.06 -14.00 -1.99
N VAL A 145 2.58 -13.18 -2.92
CA VAL A 145 4.01 -13.09 -3.22
C VAL A 145 4.46 -11.66 -3.00
N LEU A 146 5.46 -11.47 -2.14
CA LEU A 146 6.10 -10.19 -1.88
C LEU A 146 7.56 -10.24 -2.33
N THR A 147 8.02 -9.23 -3.05
CA THR A 147 9.45 -9.01 -3.34
C THR A 147 9.87 -7.62 -2.93
N SER A 148 11.10 -7.49 -2.44
CA SER A 148 11.71 -6.18 -2.14
C SER A 148 13.24 -6.26 -2.15
N LYS A 149 13.93 -5.11 -2.23
CA LYS A 149 15.40 -5.08 -2.13
C LYS A 149 15.86 -5.27 -0.69
N ASN A 150 15.25 -4.55 0.24
CA ASN A 150 15.59 -4.60 1.64
C ASN A 150 14.35 -4.96 2.47
N GLY A 151 14.52 -5.86 3.42
CA GLY A 151 13.49 -6.20 4.39
C GLY A 151 14.04 -6.24 5.80
N TYR A 152 13.23 -5.77 6.73
CA TYR A 152 13.51 -5.76 8.16
C TYR A 152 12.29 -6.30 8.89
N TYR A 153 12.48 -7.29 9.75
CA TYR A 153 11.41 -7.85 10.55
C TYR A 153 11.74 -7.71 12.03
N PHE A 154 10.85 -7.05 12.76
CA PHE A 154 10.94 -6.83 14.20
C PHE A 154 9.91 -7.70 14.89
N ASN A 155 10.34 -8.83 15.46
CA ASN A 155 9.42 -9.80 16.07
C ASN A 155 8.64 -9.18 17.25
N ASN A 156 9.30 -8.37 18.08
CA ASN A 156 8.69 -7.77 19.29
C ASN A 156 7.49 -6.85 18.99
N SER A 157 7.49 -6.15 17.85
CA SER A 157 6.37 -5.28 17.44
C SER A 157 5.52 -5.89 16.32
N ALA A 158 5.87 -7.10 15.87
CA ALA A 158 5.28 -7.77 14.72
C ALA A 158 5.32 -6.93 13.43
N ASP A 159 6.30 -6.02 13.29
CA ASP A 159 6.42 -5.14 12.13
C ASP A 159 7.43 -5.68 11.11
N ALA A 160 7.01 -5.73 9.85
CA ALA A 160 7.86 -5.96 8.71
C ALA A 160 7.96 -4.67 7.87
N TYR A 161 9.17 -4.20 7.62
CA TYR A 161 9.46 -3.07 6.75
C TYR A 161 10.10 -3.58 5.47
N PHE A 162 9.61 -3.09 4.35
CA PHE A 162 10.10 -3.41 3.01
C PHE A 162 10.47 -2.12 2.30
N ARG A 163 11.66 -2.07 1.72
CA ARG A 163 12.19 -0.86 1.08
C ARG A 163 12.78 -1.19 -0.29
N TYR A 164 12.56 -0.24 -1.19
CA TYR A 164 12.97 -0.21 -2.58
C TYR A 164 12.35 -1.32 -3.43
N ASN A 165 11.64 -0.90 -4.50
CA ASN A 165 11.00 -1.79 -5.48
C ASN A 165 10.12 -2.85 -4.82
N VAL A 166 9.32 -2.46 -3.84
CA VAL A 166 8.41 -3.37 -3.14
C VAL A 166 7.28 -3.73 -4.09
N VAL A 167 7.10 -5.02 -4.35
CA VAL A 167 6.00 -5.54 -5.16
C VAL A 167 5.26 -6.60 -4.35
N VAL A 168 3.96 -6.43 -4.19
CA VAL A 168 3.07 -7.41 -3.57
C VAL A 168 2.05 -7.85 -4.60
N VAL A 169 1.97 -9.15 -4.84
CA VAL A 169 1.02 -9.76 -5.76
C VAL A 169 0.06 -10.61 -4.93
N THR A 170 -1.23 -10.38 -5.14
CA THR A 170 -2.34 -11.13 -4.54
C THR A 170 -3.31 -11.52 -5.67
N PRO A 171 -4.29 -12.42 -5.44
CA PRO A 171 -5.24 -12.82 -6.49
C PRO A 171 -6.17 -11.67 -6.92
N GLN A 172 -6.27 -10.61 -6.12
CA GLN A 172 -7.16 -9.48 -6.37
C GLN A 172 -6.42 -8.22 -6.83
N SER A 173 -5.13 -8.07 -6.48
CA SER A 173 -4.40 -6.85 -6.73
C SER A 173 -2.89 -7.03 -6.79
N THR A 174 -2.23 -6.11 -7.48
CA THR A 174 -0.79 -5.91 -7.48
C THR A 174 -0.46 -4.54 -6.91
N ILE A 175 0.34 -4.49 -5.85
CA ILE A 175 0.81 -3.27 -5.20
C ILE A 175 2.27 -3.07 -5.56
N LYS A 176 2.63 -1.88 -6.04
CA LYS A 176 4.01 -1.45 -6.26
C LYS A 176 4.27 -0.23 -5.39
N SER A 177 5.27 -0.28 -4.52
CA SER A 177 5.60 0.81 -3.60
C SER A 177 7.11 0.98 -3.46
N ASP A 178 7.54 2.19 -3.13
CA ASP A 178 8.93 2.43 -2.71
C ASP A 178 9.19 1.85 -1.31
N THR A 179 8.36 2.22 -0.33
CA THR A 179 8.53 1.85 1.07
C THR A 179 7.19 1.47 1.69
N MET A 180 7.15 0.29 2.30
CA MET A 180 5.96 -0.30 2.88
C MET A 180 6.27 -0.86 4.27
N ARG A 181 5.33 -0.72 5.20
CA ARG A 181 5.33 -1.43 6.49
C ARG A 181 4.09 -2.30 6.57
N TYR A 182 4.25 -3.52 7.06
CA TYR A 182 3.15 -4.41 7.36
C TYR A 182 3.24 -4.86 8.82
N ASN A 183 2.16 -4.69 9.57
CA ASN A 183 2.04 -5.25 10.90
C ASN A 183 1.30 -6.58 10.85
N VAL A 184 1.96 -7.65 11.29
CA VAL A 184 1.45 -9.01 11.20
C VAL A 184 0.27 -9.24 12.12
N ASP A 185 0.21 -8.59 13.27
CA ASP A 185 -0.87 -8.81 14.25
C ASP A 185 -2.12 -8.02 13.87
N SER A 186 -1.98 -6.71 13.67
CA SER A 186 -3.11 -5.81 13.39
C SER A 186 -3.59 -5.84 11.95
N LYS A 187 -2.85 -6.50 11.04
CA LYS A 187 -3.12 -6.59 9.59
C LYS A 187 -3.13 -5.24 8.87
N TRP A 188 -2.46 -4.24 9.45
CA TRP A 188 -2.31 -2.93 8.84
C TRP A 188 -1.08 -2.89 7.94
N THR A 189 -1.29 -2.46 6.70
CA THR A 189 -0.24 -2.10 5.75
C THR A 189 -0.17 -0.59 5.66
N TYR A 190 1.03 -0.02 5.70
CA TYR A 190 1.29 1.41 5.56
C TYR A 190 2.23 1.64 4.38
N PHE A 191 1.97 2.72 3.63
CA PHE A 191 2.74 3.14 2.47
C PHE A 191 3.38 4.49 2.77
N TYR A 192 4.70 4.58 2.64
CA TYR A 192 5.48 5.79 2.99
C TYR A 192 6.13 6.46 1.78
N GLY A 193 5.59 6.24 0.58
CA GLY A 193 6.10 6.82 -0.64
C GLY A 193 5.22 6.51 -1.85
N PRO A 194 5.65 6.86 -3.06
CA PRO A 194 4.93 6.61 -4.30
C PRO A 194 4.48 5.15 -4.38
N THR A 195 3.18 4.94 -4.42
CA THR A 195 2.54 3.63 -4.37
C THR A 195 1.45 3.55 -5.43
N ASN A 196 1.48 2.49 -6.21
CA ASN A 196 0.48 2.17 -7.22
C ASN A 196 -0.15 0.82 -6.88
N ILE A 197 -1.43 0.84 -6.57
CA ILE A 197 -2.26 -0.33 -6.27
C ILE A 197 -3.12 -0.57 -7.50
N LYS A 198 -2.92 -1.70 -8.17
CA LYS A 198 -3.71 -2.12 -9.33
C LYS A 198 -4.61 -3.27 -8.92
N GLY A 199 -5.92 -3.02 -8.86
CA GLY A 199 -6.93 -4.06 -8.73
C GLY A 199 -7.29 -4.66 -10.08
N LYS A 200 -8.39 -5.42 -10.12
CA LYS A 200 -8.94 -5.97 -11.37
C LYS A 200 -9.59 -4.90 -12.25
N ASP A 201 -10.42 -4.07 -11.63
CA ASP A 201 -11.24 -3.07 -12.33
C ASP A 201 -10.85 -1.62 -11.98
N ASP A 202 -10.02 -1.45 -10.95
CA ASP A 202 -9.66 -0.15 -10.41
C ASP A 202 -8.15 -0.02 -10.16
N ASN A 203 -7.70 1.22 -10.05
CA ASN A 203 -6.33 1.55 -9.69
C ASN A 203 -6.32 2.70 -8.70
N MET A 204 -5.31 2.71 -7.84
CA MET A 204 -5.09 3.77 -6.87
C MET A 204 -3.61 4.15 -6.84
N TYR A 205 -3.33 5.43 -7.06
CA TYR A 205 -2.01 6.01 -6.82
C TYR A 205 -2.07 6.92 -5.58
N THR A 206 -1.05 6.83 -4.73
CA THR A 206 -0.90 7.63 -3.51
C THR A 206 0.58 7.74 -3.12
N GLU A 207 0.95 8.76 -2.35
CA GLU A 207 2.30 8.87 -1.77
C GLU A 207 2.32 8.64 -0.25
N ASN A 208 1.15 8.45 0.38
CA ASN A 208 1.03 8.09 1.79
C ASN A 208 -0.30 7.39 2.00
N GLY A 209 -0.30 6.21 2.63
CA GLY A 209 -1.57 5.56 2.91
C GLY A 209 -1.47 4.43 3.91
N ALA A 210 -2.63 3.93 4.30
CA ALA A 210 -2.80 2.77 5.15
C ALA A 210 -3.97 1.93 4.65
N TYR A 211 -3.85 0.62 4.74
CA TYR A 211 -4.90 -0.32 4.40
C TYR A 211 -4.91 -1.48 5.37
N ASN A 212 -6.10 -1.87 5.84
CA ASN A 212 -6.27 -3.04 6.69
C ASN A 212 -6.92 -4.17 5.90
N THR A 213 -6.25 -5.33 5.81
CA THR A 213 -6.79 -6.47 5.05
C THR A 213 -7.95 -7.19 5.74
N MET A 214 -8.15 -6.98 7.04
CA MET A 214 -9.23 -7.61 7.82
C MET A 214 -10.49 -6.74 7.86
N THR A 215 -10.36 -5.42 8.03
CA THR A 215 -11.52 -4.50 8.06
C THR A 215 -11.86 -3.91 6.69
N GLU A 216 -10.93 -4.00 5.73
CA GLU A 216 -10.98 -3.36 4.42
C GLU A 216 -11.02 -1.82 4.49
N ASP A 217 -10.59 -1.24 5.63
CA ASP A 217 -10.47 0.19 5.77
C ASP A 217 -9.21 0.69 5.06
N ALA A 218 -9.35 1.78 4.32
CA ALA A 218 -8.28 2.41 3.56
C ALA A 218 -8.23 3.91 3.83
N TYR A 219 -7.01 4.42 3.99
CA TYR A 219 -6.71 5.82 4.18
C TYR A 219 -5.61 6.22 3.20
N PHE A 220 -5.84 7.24 2.40
CA PHE A 220 -4.88 7.69 1.40
C PHE A 220 -4.69 9.20 1.47
N GLY A 221 -3.46 9.64 1.32
CA GLY A 221 -3.04 11.03 1.39
C GLY A 221 -1.93 11.32 0.40
N LYS A 222 -1.85 12.59 -0.02
CA LYS A 222 -0.85 13.13 -0.97
C LYS A 222 -0.95 12.52 -2.37
N LYS A 223 -1.20 13.41 -3.35
CA LYS A 223 -1.30 13.10 -4.79
C LYS A 223 -2.20 11.89 -5.11
N ASN A 224 -3.31 11.76 -4.38
CA ASN A 224 -4.21 10.65 -4.58
C ASN A 224 -4.86 10.70 -5.97
N LEU A 225 -4.87 9.56 -6.65
CA LEU A 225 -5.61 9.36 -7.90
C LEU A 225 -6.19 7.96 -7.92
N TYR A 226 -7.50 7.88 -7.71
CA TYR A 226 -8.28 6.67 -7.92
C TYR A 226 -8.84 6.68 -9.35
N THR A 227 -8.79 5.54 -10.03
CA THR A 227 -9.36 5.36 -11.38
C THR A 227 -10.11 4.06 -11.50
N GLN A 228 -11.24 4.08 -12.18
CA GLN A 228 -12.05 2.89 -12.48
C GLN A 228 -12.70 3.09 -13.87
N GLY A 229 -12.21 2.36 -14.87
CA GLY A 229 -12.62 2.55 -16.26
C GLY A 229 -12.47 4.01 -16.74
N LEU A 230 -13.59 4.65 -17.09
CA LEU A 230 -13.65 6.04 -17.55
C LEU A 230 -13.80 7.07 -16.42
N LYS A 231 -13.87 6.60 -15.17
CA LYS A 231 -14.04 7.45 -13.98
C LYS A 231 -12.71 7.65 -13.27
N SER A 232 -12.52 8.83 -12.69
CA SER A 232 -11.37 9.13 -11.82
C SER A 232 -11.76 10.04 -10.67
N LEU A 233 -11.08 9.88 -9.54
CA LEU A 233 -11.26 10.69 -8.34
C LEU A 233 -9.89 11.14 -7.81
N LYS A 234 -9.76 12.44 -7.57
CA LYS A 234 -8.65 13.06 -6.84
C LYS A 234 -9.18 13.71 -5.57
N GLY A 235 -8.29 13.89 -4.60
CA GLY A 235 -8.54 14.63 -3.36
C GLY A 235 -7.32 14.59 -2.44
N ASP A 236 -7.19 15.55 -1.53
CA ASP A 236 -6.04 15.61 -0.63
C ASP A 236 -6.01 14.43 0.33
N SER A 237 -7.19 14.00 0.79
CA SER A 237 -7.36 12.83 1.65
C SER A 237 -8.57 12.01 1.21
N LEU A 238 -8.37 10.70 1.04
CA LEU A 238 -9.40 9.74 0.71
C LEU A 238 -9.50 8.70 1.84
N TYR A 239 -10.73 8.39 2.23
CA TYR A 239 -11.06 7.40 3.25
C TYR A 239 -12.07 6.44 2.64
N TYR A 240 -11.90 5.15 2.91
CA TYR A 240 -12.84 4.12 2.49
C TYR A 240 -12.99 3.11 3.61
N TYR A 241 -14.23 2.83 3.97
CA TYR A 241 -14.60 1.86 4.99
C TYR A 241 -15.26 0.69 4.28
N GLY A 242 -14.47 -0.34 3.92
CA GLY A 242 -14.88 -1.36 2.97
C GLY A 242 -16.11 -2.15 3.41
N LYS A 243 -16.13 -2.63 4.65
CA LYS A 243 -17.28 -3.37 5.21
C LYS A 243 -18.56 -2.54 5.32
N ALA A 244 -18.42 -1.25 5.61
CA ALA A 244 -19.56 -0.32 5.68
C ALA A 244 -20.01 0.15 4.28
N GLY A 245 -19.18 -0.01 3.25
CA GLY A 245 -19.45 0.50 1.92
C GLY A 245 -19.53 2.03 1.87
N TYR A 246 -18.71 2.72 2.66
CA TYR A 246 -18.73 4.19 2.80
C TYR A 246 -17.39 4.78 2.41
N GLY A 247 -17.41 5.79 1.53
CA GLY A 247 -16.24 6.53 1.09
C GLY A 247 -16.34 8.01 1.47
N LYS A 248 -15.20 8.63 1.77
CA LYS A 248 -15.10 10.06 2.06
C LYS A 248 -13.87 10.65 1.39
N ALA A 249 -14.05 11.72 0.66
CA ALA A 249 -12.98 12.52 0.08
C ALA A 249 -12.97 13.91 0.74
N VAL A 250 -11.79 14.47 0.98
CA VAL A 250 -11.62 15.75 1.68
C VAL A 250 -10.63 16.63 0.92
N LYS A 251 -11.05 17.87 0.66
CA LYS A 251 -10.35 18.96 -0.03
C LYS A 251 -9.89 18.67 -1.46
N ASN A 252 -9.95 19.70 -2.30
CA ASN A 252 -9.47 19.67 -3.69
C ASN A 252 -9.99 18.45 -4.48
N ILE A 253 -11.27 18.13 -4.26
CA ILE A 253 -11.86 16.93 -4.83
C ILE A 253 -12.13 17.20 -6.30
N VAL A 254 -11.69 16.27 -7.14
CA VAL A 254 -12.01 16.28 -8.57
C VAL A 254 -12.47 14.89 -8.95
N PHE A 255 -13.79 14.75 -9.12
CA PHE A 255 -14.36 13.58 -9.75
C PHE A 255 -14.52 13.86 -11.25
N THR A 256 -14.20 12.90 -12.09
CA THR A 256 -14.34 13.01 -13.55
C THR A 256 -14.94 11.73 -14.08
N ASP A 257 -16.03 11.86 -14.82
CA ASP A 257 -16.61 10.81 -15.64
C ASP A 257 -16.44 11.20 -17.12
N LYS A 258 -15.55 10.50 -17.82
CA LYS A 258 -15.31 10.76 -19.24
C LYS A 258 -16.43 10.25 -20.14
N LYS A 259 -17.26 9.31 -19.68
CA LYS A 259 -18.37 8.77 -20.47
C LYS A 259 -19.47 9.82 -20.64
N ASP A 260 -19.80 10.49 -19.53
CA ASP A 260 -20.90 11.45 -19.46
C ASP A 260 -20.40 12.90 -19.56
N GLY A 261 -19.12 13.11 -19.89
CA GLY A 261 -18.51 14.45 -20.01
C GLY A 261 -18.57 15.28 -18.72
N THR A 262 -18.68 14.65 -17.56
CA THR A 262 -19.00 15.34 -16.30
C THR A 262 -17.76 15.45 -15.40
N LYS A 263 -17.50 16.62 -14.83
CA LYS A 263 -16.51 16.81 -13.76
C LYS A 263 -17.15 17.48 -12.56
N MET A 264 -16.96 16.91 -11.37
CA MET A 264 -17.47 17.47 -10.13
C MET A 264 -16.32 17.88 -9.23
N PHE A 265 -16.46 19.05 -8.63
CA PHE A 265 -15.47 19.68 -7.78
C PHE A 265 -16.09 20.01 -6.43
N GLY A 266 -15.27 20.02 -5.37
CA GLY A 266 -15.68 20.45 -4.03
C GLY A 266 -14.65 20.08 -2.95
N ASP A 267 -14.98 20.37 -1.69
CA ASP A 267 -14.08 20.13 -0.57
C ASP A 267 -14.51 19.00 0.36
N LEU A 268 -15.73 18.49 0.22
CA LEU A 268 -16.20 17.31 0.94
C LEU A 268 -17.05 16.42 0.05
N GLY A 269 -16.55 15.21 -0.21
CA GLY A 269 -17.19 14.19 -1.02
C GLY A 269 -17.57 12.99 -0.16
N LEU A 270 -18.78 12.48 -0.32
CA LEU A 270 -19.29 11.30 0.38
C LEU A 270 -19.78 10.28 -0.66
N TYR A 271 -19.44 9.02 -0.48
CA TYR A 271 -19.88 7.92 -1.32
C TYR A 271 -20.53 6.83 -0.49
N TYR A 272 -21.69 6.34 -0.95
CA TYR A 272 -22.42 5.25 -0.34
C TYR A 272 -22.61 4.14 -1.37
N LYS A 273 -22.04 2.97 -1.09
CA LYS A 273 -22.06 1.80 -1.99
C LYS A 273 -23.46 1.22 -2.16
N ALA A 274 -24.26 1.20 -1.08
CA ALA A 274 -25.60 0.60 -1.07
C ALA A 274 -26.51 1.16 -2.18
N ASP A 275 -26.56 2.48 -2.29
CA ASP A 275 -27.44 3.17 -3.25
C ASP A 275 -26.65 3.77 -4.43
N GLN A 276 -25.35 3.48 -4.51
CA GLN A 276 -24.39 4.10 -5.43
C GLN A 276 -24.54 5.64 -5.48
N ARG A 277 -24.66 6.24 -4.30
CA ARG A 277 -24.93 7.66 -4.13
C ARG A 277 -23.64 8.41 -3.81
N THR A 278 -23.39 9.49 -4.54
CA THR A 278 -22.28 10.41 -4.28
C THR A 278 -22.83 11.79 -3.95
N LEU A 279 -22.30 12.41 -2.90
CA LEU A 279 -22.56 13.81 -2.57
C LEU A 279 -21.25 14.58 -2.60
N VAL A 280 -21.26 15.76 -3.20
CA VAL A 280 -20.14 16.71 -3.18
C VAL A 280 -20.66 18.03 -2.63
N THR A 281 -20.02 18.52 -1.58
CA THR A 281 -20.42 19.72 -0.83
C THR A 281 -19.21 20.60 -0.58
N LYS A 282 -19.48 21.87 -0.21
CA LYS A 282 -18.50 22.93 0.06
C LYS A 282 -17.70 23.31 -1.19
N ASN A 283 -17.89 24.55 -1.65
CA ASN A 283 -17.32 25.04 -2.92
C ASN A 283 -17.64 24.10 -4.08
N ALA A 284 -18.85 23.53 -4.07
CA ALA A 284 -19.23 22.47 -5.00
C ALA A 284 -19.70 23.06 -6.33
N TYR A 285 -19.12 22.57 -7.41
CA TYR A 285 -19.56 22.91 -8.76
C TYR A 285 -19.32 21.74 -9.72
N VAL A 286 -20.12 21.69 -10.77
CA VAL A 286 -20.06 20.67 -11.82
C VAL A 286 -19.81 21.33 -13.17
N ASP A 287 -18.92 20.73 -13.95
CA ASP A 287 -18.72 21.04 -15.35
C ASP A 287 -19.35 19.92 -16.18
N LEU A 288 -20.26 20.30 -17.06
CA LEU A 288 -20.82 19.45 -18.10
C LEU A 288 -20.13 19.83 -19.41
N ILE A 289 -19.26 18.95 -19.87
CA ILE A 289 -18.44 19.14 -21.06
C ILE A 289 -19.20 18.56 -22.25
N SER A 290 -19.59 19.44 -23.18
CA SER A 290 -20.20 19.03 -24.44
C SER A 290 -19.16 18.41 -25.38
N GLY A 291 -19.62 17.57 -26.30
CA GLY A 291 -18.80 17.08 -27.41
C GLY A 291 -18.48 18.18 -28.44
N ASP A 292 -19.20 19.28 -28.42
CA ASP A 292 -18.99 20.41 -29.32
C ASP A 292 -17.77 21.24 -28.91
N SER A 293 -17.01 21.72 -29.90
CA SER A 293 -15.82 22.54 -29.68
C SER A 293 -16.09 24.00 -30.03
N ILE A 294 -15.77 24.90 -29.11
CA ILE A 294 -15.71 26.34 -29.35
C ILE A 294 -14.26 26.78 -29.59
N THR A 295 -14.05 27.77 -30.44
CA THR A 295 -12.71 28.35 -30.66
C THR A 295 -12.57 29.60 -29.80
N VAL A 296 -11.60 29.60 -28.89
CA VAL A 296 -11.25 30.77 -28.07
C VAL A 296 -9.77 31.08 -28.28
N LYS A 297 -9.47 32.30 -28.76
CA LYS A 297 -8.09 32.74 -29.08
C LYS A 297 -7.35 31.73 -29.98
N ASP A 298 -7.99 31.35 -31.08
CA ASP A 298 -7.48 30.40 -32.09
C ASP A 298 -7.16 28.98 -31.57
N LYS A 299 -7.65 28.64 -30.38
CA LYS A 299 -7.57 27.29 -29.82
C LYS A 299 -8.97 26.70 -29.69
N LYS A 300 -9.18 25.55 -30.33
CA LYS A 300 -10.39 24.74 -30.12
C LYS A 300 -10.37 24.18 -28.70
N GLN A 301 -11.43 24.42 -27.95
CA GLN A 301 -11.66 23.86 -26.64
C GLN A 301 -13.11 23.36 -26.53
N PRO A 302 -13.40 22.34 -25.72
CA PRO A 302 -14.77 21.86 -25.54
C PRO A 302 -15.67 22.95 -24.96
N ASP A 303 -16.92 23.01 -25.41
CA ASP A 303 -17.93 23.82 -24.74
C ASP A 303 -18.25 23.23 -23.36
N THR A 304 -18.39 24.08 -22.35
CA THR A 304 -18.54 23.64 -20.95
C THR A 304 -19.59 24.48 -20.23
N LEU A 305 -20.65 23.82 -19.77
CA LEU A 305 -21.61 24.40 -18.84
C LEU A 305 -21.14 24.17 -17.41
N ARG A 306 -20.92 25.25 -16.65
CA ARG A 306 -20.56 25.17 -15.22
C ARG A 306 -21.74 25.57 -14.34
N LEU A 307 -22.09 24.71 -13.39
CA LEU A 307 -23.17 24.92 -12.42
C LEU A 307 -22.61 24.84 -11.00
N GLY A 308 -22.83 25.88 -10.19
CA GLY A 308 -22.50 25.89 -8.78
C GLY A 308 -23.69 25.48 -7.92
N ALA A 309 -23.44 24.79 -6.81
CA ALA A 309 -24.47 24.43 -5.84
C ALA A 309 -23.85 24.29 -4.44
N ASP A 310 -24.68 24.39 -3.39
CA ASP A 310 -24.22 24.06 -2.03
C ASP A 310 -23.92 22.56 -1.90
N THR A 311 -24.75 21.74 -2.56
CA THR A 311 -24.62 20.29 -2.61
C THR A 311 -24.95 19.77 -4.00
N LEU A 312 -24.03 19.00 -4.57
CA LEU A 312 -24.23 18.20 -5.76
C LEU A 312 -24.47 16.76 -5.35
N GLN A 313 -25.50 16.12 -5.89
CA GLN A 313 -25.81 14.72 -5.63
C GLN A 313 -25.92 13.96 -6.95
N THR A 314 -25.30 12.78 -6.99
CA THR A 314 -25.54 11.77 -8.02
C THR A 314 -25.98 10.48 -7.37
N GLN A 315 -26.87 9.75 -8.03
CA GLN A 315 -27.36 8.47 -7.56
C GLN A 315 -27.69 7.60 -8.76
N MET A 316 -27.29 6.32 -8.72
CA MET A 316 -27.73 5.38 -9.75
C MET A 316 -29.19 4.99 -9.47
N VAL A 317 -30.03 5.10 -10.49
CA VAL A 317 -31.44 4.70 -10.43
C VAL A 317 -31.73 3.75 -11.58
N LEU A 318 -32.46 2.66 -11.32
CA LEU A 318 -32.90 1.77 -12.40
C LEU A 318 -33.97 2.48 -13.23
N GLN A 319 -33.85 2.45 -14.56
CA GLN A 319 -34.85 3.09 -15.43
C GLN A 319 -36.27 2.58 -15.17
N LYS A 320 -36.42 1.29 -14.83
CA LYS A 320 -37.71 0.67 -14.49
C LYS A 320 -38.40 1.28 -13.26
N THR A 321 -37.66 1.96 -12.37
CA THR A 321 -38.22 2.60 -11.17
C THR A 321 -38.64 4.06 -11.42
N LEU A 322 -38.36 4.61 -12.62
CA LEU A 322 -38.78 5.95 -12.99
C LEU A 322 -40.21 5.91 -13.54
N LYS A 323 -41.12 6.68 -12.94
CA LYS A 323 -42.43 6.96 -13.55
C LYS A 323 -42.26 8.12 -14.52
N LEU A 324 -42.58 7.90 -15.80
CA LEU A 324 -42.64 9.01 -16.74
C LEU A 324 -43.78 9.93 -16.33
N ILE A 325 -43.50 11.24 -16.26
CA ILE A 325 -44.55 12.24 -16.14
C ILE A 325 -45.26 12.27 -17.51
N PRO A 326 -46.60 12.11 -17.55
CA PRO A 326 -47.33 12.19 -18.81
C PRO A 326 -47.05 13.55 -19.47
N LYS A 327 -46.87 13.52 -20.79
CA LYS A 327 -46.52 14.71 -21.56
C LYS A 327 -47.70 15.67 -21.51
N ILE A 328 -47.59 16.77 -20.79
CA ILE A 328 -48.62 17.81 -20.77
C ILE A 328 -48.66 18.42 -22.18
N SER A 329 -49.70 18.09 -22.94
CA SER A 329 -49.97 18.72 -24.23
C SER A 329 -50.66 20.06 -23.97
N VAL A 330 -50.00 21.16 -24.34
CA VAL A 330 -50.65 22.47 -24.32
C VAL A 330 -51.56 22.51 -25.55
N LYS A 331 -52.87 22.38 -25.35
CA LYS A 331 -53.84 22.70 -26.40
C LYS A 331 -53.81 24.22 -26.60
N ALA A 332 -53.95 24.68 -27.84
CA ALA A 332 -54.16 26.09 -28.13
C ALA A 332 -55.30 26.58 -27.21
N ASP A 333 -55.06 27.66 -26.47
CA ASP A 333 -55.96 28.29 -25.48
C ASP A 333 -55.69 28.00 -23.98
N ASN A 334 -54.46 27.63 -23.59
CA ASN A 334 -54.01 27.65 -22.18
C ASN A 334 -54.83 26.79 -21.19
N GLN A 335 -55.43 25.67 -21.64
CA GLN A 335 -56.06 24.71 -20.74
C GLN A 335 -55.27 23.39 -20.71
N VAL A 336 -54.95 22.94 -19.49
CA VAL A 336 -54.27 21.67 -19.20
C VAL A 336 -55.33 20.58 -19.07
N GLY A 337 -55.29 19.57 -19.94
CA GLY A 337 -56.12 18.37 -19.84
C GLY A 337 -55.25 17.13 -19.59
N GLU A 338 -55.74 16.19 -18.79
CA GLU A 338 -55.17 14.85 -18.64
C GLU A 338 -55.74 13.94 -19.74
N ASP A 339 -54.89 13.17 -20.42
CA ASP A 339 -55.35 12.21 -21.43
C ASP A 339 -55.84 10.92 -20.72
N GLU A 340 -57.07 10.50 -20.97
CA GLU A 340 -57.60 9.20 -20.54
C GLU A 340 -56.90 8.07 -21.32
N GLU A 341 -56.50 7.00 -20.63
CA GLU A 341 -55.87 5.81 -21.22
C GLU A 341 -56.81 5.10 -22.20
N GLU A 342 -56.55 5.20 -23.51
CA GLU A 342 -57.18 4.30 -24.48
C GLU A 342 -56.47 2.93 -24.49
N THR A 343 -57.23 1.92 -24.07
CA THR A 343 -56.92 0.48 -24.11
C THR A 343 -56.59 -0.03 -25.51
N GLU A 344 -55.54 -0.85 -25.60
CA GLU A 344 -55.12 -1.60 -26.79
C GLU A 344 -56.24 -2.43 -27.44
N LYS A 345 -56.26 -2.48 -28.78
CA LYS A 345 -56.63 -3.66 -29.62
C LYS A 345 -56.07 -3.52 -31.06
N PRO A 346 -55.94 -4.62 -31.85
CA PRO A 346 -54.63 -5.04 -32.36
C PRO A 346 -54.40 -4.86 -33.87
N ALA A 347 -53.11 -4.87 -34.20
CA ALA A 347 -52.43 -5.03 -35.49
C ALA A 347 -53.26 -5.27 -36.78
N LYS A 348 -53.05 -4.40 -37.77
CA LYS A 348 -52.83 -4.78 -39.18
C LYS A 348 -52.15 -3.65 -39.97
N SER A 349 -51.20 -4.06 -40.83
CA SER A 349 -50.58 -3.29 -41.93
C SER A 349 -49.28 -2.51 -41.64
N ILE A 350 -48.23 -3.23 -41.21
CA ILE A 350 -46.85 -2.90 -41.59
C ILE A 350 -46.67 -3.35 -43.06
N LYS A 351 -46.85 -2.45 -44.03
CA LYS A 351 -46.43 -2.73 -45.42
C LYS A 351 -45.98 -1.54 -46.26
N SER A 352 -45.71 -0.37 -45.68
CA SER A 352 -45.23 0.80 -46.43
C SER A 352 -43.88 1.40 -46.00
N LEU A 353 -43.23 0.90 -44.95
CA LEU A 353 -41.91 1.42 -44.50
C LEU A 353 -40.72 0.47 -44.75
N ALA A 354 -40.98 -0.74 -45.28
CA ALA A 354 -39.93 -1.69 -45.66
C ALA A 354 -39.40 -1.50 -47.10
N ARG A 355 -39.83 -0.46 -47.83
CA ARG A 355 -39.35 -0.15 -49.19
C ARG A 355 -38.32 0.98 -49.29
N GLU A 356 -37.99 1.66 -48.20
CA GLU A 356 -36.94 2.71 -48.19
C GLU A 356 -35.65 2.31 -47.46
N ALA A 357 -35.63 1.19 -46.73
CA ALA A 357 -34.42 0.68 -46.07
C ALA A 357 -33.57 -0.25 -46.97
N ASP A 358 -34.14 -0.80 -48.05
CA ASP A 358 -33.46 -1.77 -48.92
C ASP A 358 -32.68 -1.13 -50.10
N ASP A 359 -32.91 0.16 -50.40
CA ASP A 359 -32.19 0.89 -51.46
C ASP A 359 -30.89 1.58 -50.94
N LYS A 360 -30.75 1.74 -49.62
CA LYS A 360 -29.51 2.27 -48.99
C LYS A 360 -28.47 1.20 -48.68
N SER A 361 -28.86 -0.07 -48.50
CA SER A 361 -27.94 -1.18 -48.26
C SER A 361 -27.24 -1.68 -49.53
N LYS A 362 -27.83 -1.47 -50.72
CA LYS A 362 -27.19 -1.78 -52.02
C LYS A 362 -26.17 -0.74 -52.51
N ARG A 363 -26.23 0.52 -52.07
CA ARG A 363 -25.32 1.59 -52.52
C ARG A 363 -24.00 1.71 -51.77
N LEU A 364 -23.82 1.01 -50.64
CA LEU A 364 -22.55 1.01 -49.88
C LEU A 364 -21.63 -0.16 -50.26
N ASN A 365 -22.18 -1.32 -50.64
CA ASN A 365 -21.39 -2.48 -51.05
C ASN A 365 -20.71 -2.34 -52.43
N ASP A 366 -21.17 -1.44 -53.30
CA ASP A 366 -20.56 -1.17 -54.61
C ASP A 366 -19.33 -0.22 -54.53
N ARG A 367 -19.14 0.48 -53.41
CA ARG A 367 -18.00 1.41 -53.22
C ARG A 367 -16.74 0.75 -52.65
N GLU A 368 -16.86 -0.36 -51.92
CA GLU A 368 -15.70 -1.13 -51.44
C GLU A 368 -15.14 -2.10 -52.50
N GLN A 369 -15.93 -2.49 -53.52
CA GLN A 369 -15.46 -3.39 -54.58
C GLN A 369 -14.64 -2.69 -55.70
N LYS A 370 -14.53 -1.36 -55.72
CA LYS A 370 -13.71 -0.61 -56.70
C LYS A 370 -12.32 -0.16 -56.20
N ALA A 371 -12.00 -0.32 -54.92
CA ALA A 371 -10.66 0.03 -54.39
C ALA A 371 -9.70 -1.18 -54.30
N ALA A 372 -10.19 -2.42 -54.42
CA ALA A 372 -9.39 -3.64 -54.32
C ALA A 372 -8.84 -4.19 -55.67
N LYS A 373 -8.95 -3.43 -56.78
CA LYS A 373 -8.45 -3.80 -58.11
C LYS A 373 -7.51 -2.74 -58.71
N ALA A 374 -6.44 -2.42 -58.00
CA ALA A 374 -5.24 -1.84 -58.62
C ALA A 374 -4.00 -2.15 -57.77
N LYS A 375 -3.07 -2.88 -58.38
CA LYS A 375 -1.70 -3.26 -57.93
C LYS A 375 -1.55 -4.62 -57.24
N LYS A 376 -1.55 -5.66 -58.09
CA LYS A 376 -0.77 -6.90 -57.92
C LYS A 376 0.02 -7.15 -59.21
N GLY A 377 1.30 -7.48 -59.08
CA GLY A 377 2.25 -7.89 -60.12
C GLY A 377 3.67 -7.52 -59.65
N ASP A 378 4.66 -8.40 -59.47
CA ASP A 378 4.88 -9.70 -60.11
C ASP A 378 5.84 -10.58 -59.25
N LYS A 379 5.60 -11.91 -59.31
CA LYS A 379 6.48 -13.11 -59.18
C LYS A 379 7.37 -13.45 -57.95
N ALA A 380 7.38 -14.76 -57.67
CA ALA A 380 8.10 -15.56 -56.65
C ALA A 380 9.37 -16.27 -57.26
N PRO A 381 10.09 -17.26 -56.65
CA PRO A 381 10.04 -17.89 -55.30
C PRO A 381 11.47 -18.12 -54.66
N PRO A 382 11.81 -19.17 -53.87
CA PRO A 382 12.17 -19.08 -52.44
C PRO A 382 13.61 -19.55 -52.07
N LYS A 383 14.08 -19.36 -50.81
CA LYS A 383 15.09 -20.20 -50.11
C LYS A 383 15.28 -19.81 -48.62
N LYS A 384 15.48 -20.82 -47.76
CA LYS A 384 16.12 -20.80 -46.41
C LYS A 384 17.59 -21.31 -46.57
N PRO A 385 18.45 -21.37 -45.54
CA PRO A 385 18.70 -20.57 -44.31
C PRO A 385 20.21 -20.13 -44.25
N ASP A 386 20.78 -19.89 -43.04
CA ASP A 386 22.19 -19.59 -42.67
C ASP A 386 22.48 -18.09 -42.44
N SER A 387 23.38 -17.61 -41.57
CA SER A 387 24.11 -18.08 -40.37
C SER A 387 24.80 -16.83 -39.76
N VAL A 388 25.08 -16.89 -38.45
CA VAL A 388 26.10 -16.23 -37.57
C VAL A 388 26.85 -14.93 -37.98
N SER A 389 27.18 -14.12 -36.94
CA SER A 389 28.30 -13.13 -36.79
C SER A 389 27.92 -11.65 -37.10
N ASP A 390 28.37 -10.58 -36.43
CA ASP A 390 29.38 -10.27 -35.41
C ASP A 390 29.01 -8.94 -34.69
N ASN A 391 29.48 -8.75 -33.46
CA ASN A 391 29.60 -7.45 -32.75
C ASN A 391 30.96 -6.78 -33.15
N PRO A 392 31.39 -5.56 -32.73
CA PRO A 392 30.80 -4.45 -31.93
C PRO A 392 31.15 -3.01 -32.46
N ASP A 393 30.94 -1.98 -31.62
CA ASP A 393 31.58 -0.62 -31.61
C ASP A 393 31.10 0.45 -32.62
N SER A 394 30.97 1.76 -32.34
CA SER A 394 31.46 2.63 -31.24
C SER A 394 31.00 4.12 -31.38
N LEU A 395 31.29 4.92 -30.34
CA LEU A 395 31.53 6.40 -30.29
C LEU A 395 30.33 7.35 -30.10
N LYS A 396 30.36 8.45 -29.30
CA LYS A 396 31.38 9.10 -28.44
C LYS A 396 30.70 10.15 -27.56
N ALA A 397 31.28 10.40 -26.39
CA ALA A 397 31.03 11.55 -25.54
C ALA A 397 31.73 12.82 -26.05
N ASN A 398 31.24 14.01 -25.67
CA ASN A 398 32.12 15.13 -25.37
C ASN A 398 31.56 15.99 -24.22
N VAL A 399 32.48 16.39 -23.33
CA VAL A 399 32.32 17.26 -22.17
C VAL A 399 32.95 18.59 -22.54
N ASP A 400 32.42 19.71 -22.07
CA ASP A 400 33.30 20.82 -21.69
C ASP A 400 32.71 21.67 -20.56
N SER A 401 33.62 22.03 -19.65
CA SER A 401 33.43 22.59 -18.32
C SER A 401 33.64 24.10 -18.27
N VAL A 402 32.90 24.82 -17.42
CA VAL A 402 33.30 26.17 -16.92
C VAL A 402 33.13 26.25 -15.41
N LYS A 403 34.18 26.83 -14.79
CA LYS A 403 34.53 26.91 -13.37
C LYS A 403 33.59 27.71 -12.46
N LEU A 404 33.70 27.39 -11.17
CA LEU A 404 33.10 28.01 -9.98
C LEU A 404 33.24 29.53 -9.89
N ASN A 405 32.21 30.16 -9.30
CA ASN A 405 32.38 31.21 -8.29
C ASN A 405 31.37 31.03 -7.15
N LEU A 406 31.87 30.59 -5.99
CA LEU A 406 31.17 30.53 -4.71
C LEU A 406 31.07 31.94 -4.13
N THR A 407 29.85 32.48 -4.01
CA THR A 407 29.57 33.60 -3.10
C THR A 407 28.91 33.09 -1.83
N LYS A 408 29.60 33.30 -0.71
CA LYS A 408 29.11 33.05 0.66
C LYS A 408 27.82 33.83 0.91
N VAL A 409 26.72 33.13 1.20
CA VAL A 409 25.54 33.74 1.84
C VAL A 409 25.38 33.15 3.24
N LYS A 410 25.31 34.06 4.21
CA LYS A 410 25.38 33.85 5.66
C LYS A 410 24.19 33.04 6.18
N SER A 411 24.47 32.16 7.14
CA SER A 411 23.54 31.25 7.83
C SER A 411 22.66 31.89 8.91
N ASP A 412 22.68 33.22 9.09
CA ASP A 412 22.09 33.85 10.28
C ASP A 412 20.66 34.39 10.10
N SER A 413 20.12 34.41 8.88
CA SER A 413 18.77 34.99 8.63
C SER A 413 17.61 33.99 8.75
N LEU A 414 17.89 32.69 8.88
CA LEU A 414 16.87 31.63 9.03
C LEU A 414 16.66 31.20 10.50
N ALA A 415 17.64 31.44 11.37
CA ALA A 415 17.55 31.13 12.80
C ALA A 415 16.76 32.18 13.60
N GLN A 416 16.63 33.41 13.08
CA GLN A 416 15.96 34.52 13.78
C GLN A 416 14.43 34.57 13.52
N THR A 417 13.96 33.93 12.45
CA THR A 417 12.54 33.83 12.09
C THR A 417 11.81 32.68 12.81
N LEU A 418 12.57 31.71 13.36
CA LEU A 418 12.03 30.58 14.14
C LEU A 418 11.91 30.88 15.64
N LYS A 419 12.71 31.81 16.19
CA LYS A 419 12.62 32.26 17.59
C LYS A 419 11.49 33.28 17.84
N THR A 420 11.14 34.10 16.86
CA THR A 420 10.11 35.15 17.02
C THR A 420 8.66 34.63 16.94
N LYS A 421 8.43 33.38 16.49
CA LYS A 421 7.10 32.74 16.52
C LYS A 421 6.85 31.86 17.75
N THR A 422 7.88 31.51 18.51
CA THR A 422 7.74 30.69 19.73
C THR A 422 7.44 31.54 20.98
N ASP A 423 7.89 32.80 21.04
CA ASP A 423 7.60 33.70 22.16
C ASP A 423 6.21 34.36 22.11
N ALA A 424 5.53 34.35 20.96
CA ALA A 424 4.18 34.91 20.81
C ALA A 424 3.04 33.95 21.28
N LEU A 425 3.36 32.70 21.61
CA LEU A 425 2.39 31.68 22.05
C LEU A 425 2.39 31.45 23.58
N ILE A 426 3.25 32.14 24.34
CA ILE A 426 3.40 31.95 25.80
C ILE A 426 2.77 33.10 26.64
N LYS A 427 2.16 34.13 26.02
CA LYS A 427 1.48 35.22 26.75
C LYS A 427 0.05 35.46 26.26
N ALA A 428 -0.88 34.57 26.63
CA ALA A 428 -2.30 34.91 26.86
C ALA A 428 -3.05 33.72 27.51
N PRO A 429 -3.54 33.82 28.76
CA PRO A 429 -4.41 32.79 29.32
C PRO A 429 -5.86 33.01 28.83
N VAL A 430 -6.37 32.08 28.02
CA VAL A 430 -7.80 32.03 27.65
C VAL A 430 -8.56 31.26 28.73
N LYS A 431 -9.41 31.95 29.50
CA LYS A 431 -10.41 31.36 30.40
C LYS A 431 -11.48 30.64 29.56
N VAL A 432 -11.69 29.34 29.79
CA VAL A 432 -12.82 28.58 29.22
C VAL A 432 -13.79 28.23 30.34
N LYS A 433 -15.05 28.68 30.21
CA LYS A 433 -16.17 28.33 31.08
C LYS A 433 -16.65 26.91 30.74
N THR A 434 -16.70 26.06 31.76
CA THR A 434 -17.39 24.77 31.76
C THR A 434 -18.89 25.00 31.94
N ASP A 435 -19.67 24.94 30.86
CA ASP A 435 -21.10 24.60 30.92
C ASP A 435 -21.67 24.46 29.51
N SER A 436 -21.66 23.24 28.97
CA SER A 436 -22.57 22.76 27.89
C SER A 436 -22.21 21.35 27.36
N LEU A 437 -21.83 20.41 28.25
CA LEU A 437 -21.73 18.97 27.90
C LEU A 437 -22.67 18.08 28.73
N GLN A 438 -23.65 18.66 29.41
CA GLN A 438 -24.76 17.92 30.03
C GLN A 438 -26.06 18.16 29.26
N LYS A 439 -26.22 17.49 28.13
CA LYS A 439 -27.50 17.03 27.59
C LYS A 439 -27.22 16.14 26.38
N ILE A 440 -28.00 15.07 26.26
CA ILE A 440 -27.88 13.97 25.27
C ILE A 440 -26.96 12.85 25.76
N ILE A 441 -27.48 12.00 26.66
CA ILE A 441 -27.66 10.55 26.49
C ILE A 441 -28.57 10.11 27.66
N VAL A 442 -29.88 10.13 27.42
CA VAL A 442 -30.86 9.37 28.20
C VAL A 442 -31.86 8.82 27.20
N THR A 443 -31.70 7.58 26.76
CA THR A 443 -32.84 6.64 26.66
C THR A 443 -32.37 5.18 26.55
N LYS A 444 -32.83 4.40 27.54
CA LYS A 444 -33.17 2.96 27.54
C LYS A 444 -32.22 1.97 26.87
N GLY A 445 -31.52 1.19 27.70
CA GLY A 445 -31.03 -0.13 27.27
C GLY A 445 -29.86 -0.77 28.01
N VAL A 446 -29.42 -0.31 29.19
CA VAL A 446 -28.24 -0.95 29.87
C VAL A 446 -28.35 -0.96 31.41
N LYS A 447 -29.55 -1.02 31.99
CA LYS A 447 -29.71 -1.03 33.46
C LYS A 447 -29.77 -2.41 34.11
N ASP A 448 -29.91 -3.49 33.33
CA ASP A 448 -29.99 -4.86 33.89
C ASP A 448 -28.68 -5.66 33.86
N THR A 449 -27.68 -5.22 33.10
CA THR A 449 -26.40 -5.95 32.99
C THR A 449 -25.35 -5.50 34.00
N LEU A 450 -25.45 -4.29 34.56
CA LEU A 450 -24.50 -3.83 35.60
C LEU A 450 -24.84 -4.34 37.00
N ASN A 451 -26.12 -4.57 37.33
CA ASN A 451 -26.50 -5.05 38.67
C ASN A 451 -26.20 -6.54 38.89
N LYS A 452 -25.99 -7.32 37.82
CA LYS A 452 -25.60 -8.74 37.90
C LYS A 452 -24.09 -8.98 38.06
N VAL A 453 -23.26 -7.96 37.76
CA VAL A 453 -21.79 -8.04 37.89
C VAL A 453 -21.34 -7.51 39.25
N VAL A 454 -22.04 -6.52 39.82
CA VAL A 454 -21.69 -5.93 41.12
C VAL A 454 -22.06 -6.84 42.31
N SER A 455 -23.05 -7.73 42.18
CA SER A 455 -23.36 -8.72 43.23
C SER A 455 -22.41 -9.91 43.28
N LYS A 456 -21.64 -10.16 42.21
CA LYS A 456 -20.70 -11.31 42.13
C LYS A 456 -19.29 -11.01 42.64
N VAL A 457 -18.96 -9.73 42.85
CA VAL A 457 -17.65 -9.28 43.36
C VAL A 457 -17.67 -9.02 44.87
N LYS A 458 -18.85 -8.96 45.50
CA LYS A 458 -18.98 -8.75 46.96
C LYS A 458 -18.94 -10.02 47.82
N ASN A 459 -18.84 -11.21 47.23
CA ASN A 459 -18.84 -12.50 47.95
C ASN A 459 -17.48 -13.25 47.90
N ASN A 460 -16.38 -12.60 47.51
CA ASN A 460 -15.04 -13.22 47.47
C ASN A 460 -13.91 -12.28 47.96
N ILE A 461 -14.20 -11.43 48.95
CA ILE A 461 -13.18 -10.75 49.77
C ILE A 461 -13.47 -11.05 51.23
#